data_AF-A0A7C1X2F0-F1
#
_entry.id   AF-A0A7C1X2F0-F1
#
_cell.length_a   1.000
_cell.length_b   1.000
_cell.length_c   1.000
_cell.angle_alpha   90.00
_cell.angle_beta   90.00
_cell.angle_gamma   90.00
#
_symmetry.space_group_name_H-M   'P 1'
#
loop_
_entity.id
_entity.type
_entity.pdbx_description
1 polymer ?
#
loop_
_entity_poly.entity_id
_entity_poly.type
_entity_poly.pdbx_seq_one_letter_code
_entity_poly.pdbx_strand_id
1 'polypeptide(L)'
;MSKKKTVKKRRKRRTPEEIIADLQEEIRRVRARQKARELKSSPAHKAAVLALKAIDKALQVAADENETGLRHALADGRKSLGAYLEKRGLELPKANLPKGPRPKE
;
A
#
# COMPACT_ATOMS: atom_id res chain seq x y z
N MET A 1 -51.21 22.12 10.16
CA MET A 1 -49.92 21.60 9.65
C MET A 1 -48.77 22.43 10.21
N SER A 2 -48.06 21.93 11.22
CA SER A 2 -47.03 22.68 11.96
C SER A 2 -45.67 22.60 11.26
N LYS A 3 -45.09 23.74 10.87
CA LYS A 3 -43.79 23.83 10.21
C LYS A 3 -42.67 23.55 11.22
N LYS A 4 -41.95 22.45 11.05
CA LYS A 4 -40.78 22.05 11.84
C LYS A 4 -39.64 23.05 11.61
N LYS A 5 -39.27 23.84 12.62
CA LYS A 5 -38.12 24.77 12.57
C LYS A 5 -36.82 23.97 12.56
N THR A 6 -36.09 23.97 11.45
CA THR A 6 -34.73 23.43 11.36
C THR A 6 -33.75 24.38 12.04
N VAL A 7 -33.29 24.03 13.24
CA VAL A 7 -32.22 24.76 13.94
C VAL A 7 -30.93 24.59 13.14
N LYS A 8 -30.45 25.65 12.49
CA LYS A 8 -29.13 25.67 11.83
C LYS A 8 -28.05 25.42 12.87
N LYS A 9 -27.42 24.24 12.85
CA LYS A 9 -26.22 23.94 13.65
C LYS A 9 -25.14 24.99 13.32
N ARG A 10 -24.82 25.87 14.28
CA ARG A 10 -23.70 26.81 14.18
C ARG A 10 -22.40 26.01 14.10
N ARG A 11 -21.54 26.32 13.12
CA ARG A 11 -20.21 25.68 12.98
C ARG A 11 -19.37 26.00 14.22
N LYS A 12 -18.92 24.97 14.94
CA LYS A 12 -17.99 25.09 16.06
C LYS A 12 -16.69 25.72 15.53
N ARG A 13 -16.17 26.74 16.20
CA ARG A 13 -14.80 27.23 15.95
C ARG A 13 -13.84 26.18 16.49
N ARG A 14 -12.81 25.84 15.70
CA ARG A 14 -11.82 24.86 16.15
C ARG A 14 -11.06 25.41 17.35
N THR A 15 -10.78 24.56 18.32
CA THR A 15 -9.91 24.94 19.44
C THR A 15 -8.45 24.96 18.96
N PRO A 16 -7.55 25.67 19.66
CA PRO A 16 -6.11 25.61 19.38
C PRO A 16 -5.58 24.17 19.37
N GLU A 17 -6.08 23.30 20.24
CA GLU A 17 -5.71 21.88 20.32
C GLU A 17 -6.13 21.09 19.08
N GLU A 18 -7.36 21.30 18.60
CA GLU A 18 -7.84 20.69 17.35
C GLU A 18 -6.98 21.14 16.15
N ILE A 19 -6.56 22.40 16.13
CA ILE A 19 -5.68 22.94 15.08
C ILE A 19 -4.28 22.31 15.17
N ILE A 20 -3.73 22.15 16.37
CA ILE A 20 -2.42 21.49 16.57
C ILE A 20 -2.48 20.03 16.12
N ALA A 21 -3.55 19.30 16.45
CA ALA A 21 -3.75 17.93 16.02
C ALA A 21 -3.80 17.80 14.49
N ASP A 22 -4.59 18.65 13.82
CA ASP A 22 -4.66 18.73 12.36
C ASP A 22 -3.27 18.97 11.73
N LEU A 23 -2.51 19.93 12.29
CA LEU A 23 -1.16 20.25 11.80
C LEU A 23 -0.17 19.11 12.03
N GLN A 24 -0.24 18.41 13.16
CA GLN A 24 0.60 17.24 13.43
C GLN A 24 0.28 16.08 12.48
N GLU A 25 -0.99 15.90 12.11
CA GLU A 25 -1.39 14.92 11.10
C GLU A 25 -0.85 15.31 9.71
N GLU A 26 -0.95 16.58 9.33
CA GLU A 26 -0.42 17.06 8.06
C GLU A 26 1.13 16.94 8.01
N ILE A 27 1.84 17.22 9.10
CA ILE A 27 3.29 16.99 9.21
C ILE A 27 3.62 15.51 8.98
N ARG A 28 2.89 14.59 9.61
CA ARG A 28 3.07 13.14 9.42
C ARG A 28 2.88 12.76 7.95
N ARG A 29 1.83 13.29 7.32
CA ARG A 29 1.51 13.05 5.91
C ARG A 29 2.58 13.57 4.96
N VAL A 30 3.06 14.80 5.17
CA VAL A 30 4.11 15.42 4.34
C VAL A 30 5.44 14.65 4.46
N ARG A 31 5.82 14.25 5.68
CA ARG A 31 7.03 13.44 5.90
C ARG A 31 6.94 12.06 5.22
N ALA A 32 5.79 11.41 5.27
CA ALA A 32 5.57 10.15 4.57
C ALA A 32 5.74 10.32 3.05
N ARG A 33 5.21 11.40 2.48
CA ARG A 33 5.37 11.74 1.05
C ARG A 33 6.83 12.00 0.67
N GLN A 34 7.57 12.71 1.52
CA GLN A 34 9.00 12.97 1.27
C GLN A 34 9.80 11.66 1.23
N LYS A 35 9.62 10.78 2.23
CA LYS A 35 10.26 9.46 2.25
C LYS A 35 9.92 8.62 1.02
N ALA A 36 8.65 8.62 0.60
CA ALA A 36 8.23 7.93 -0.61
C ALA A 36 8.89 8.50 -1.88
N ARG A 37 9.10 9.83 -1.96
CA ARG A 37 9.80 10.47 -3.07
C ARG A 37 11.28 10.12 -3.10
N GLU A 38 11.95 10.13 -1.96
CA GLU A 38 13.36 9.76 -1.82
C GLU A 38 13.61 8.28 -2.18
N LEU A 39 12.71 7.39 -1.75
CA LEU A 39 12.79 5.98 -2.15
C LEU A 39 12.52 5.79 -3.63
N LYS A 40 11.58 6.53 -4.21
CA LYS A 40 11.31 6.49 -5.65
C LYS A 40 12.42 7.14 -6.47
N SER A 41 13.27 8.02 -5.92
CA SER A 41 14.37 8.65 -6.66
C SER A 41 15.60 7.73 -6.73
N SER A 42 15.81 6.88 -5.74
CA SER A 42 16.92 5.92 -5.68
C SER A 42 16.88 4.90 -6.84
N PRO A 43 17.94 4.78 -7.66
CA PRO A 43 18.01 3.81 -8.76
C PRO A 43 17.83 2.35 -8.31
N ALA A 44 18.40 1.98 -7.16
CA ALA A 44 18.29 0.63 -6.61
C ALA A 44 16.83 0.27 -6.25
N HIS A 45 16.11 1.20 -5.64
CA HIS A 45 14.70 1.00 -5.28
C HIS A 45 13.80 0.99 -6.52
N LYS A 46 14.10 1.80 -7.55
CA LYS A 46 13.42 1.71 -8.84
C LYS A 46 13.59 0.32 -9.46
N ALA A 47 14.81 -0.21 -9.48
CA ALA A 47 15.09 -1.55 -9.98
C ALA A 47 14.36 -2.63 -9.16
N ALA A 48 14.33 -2.51 -7.84
CA ALA A 48 13.58 -3.42 -6.96
C ALA A 48 12.06 -3.38 -7.24
N VAL A 49 11.48 -2.21 -7.48
CA VAL A 49 10.06 -2.08 -7.87
C VAL A 49 9.79 -2.71 -9.24
N LEU A 50 10.72 -2.58 -10.20
CA LEU A 50 10.60 -3.24 -11.50
C LEU A 50 10.68 -4.77 -11.37
N ALA A 51 11.59 -5.28 -10.55
CA ALA A 51 11.68 -6.71 -10.25
C ALA A 51 10.38 -7.23 -9.62
N LEU A 52 9.79 -6.46 -8.70
CA LEU A 52 8.49 -6.80 -8.10
C LEU A 52 7.38 -6.93 -9.14
N LYS A 53 7.31 -5.98 -10.09
CA LYS A 53 6.33 -6.03 -11.20
C LYS A 53 6.56 -7.24 -12.10
N ALA A 54 7.82 -7.60 -12.36
CA ALA A 54 8.15 -8.78 -13.14
C ALA A 54 7.69 -10.07 -12.43
N ILE A 55 7.86 -10.15 -11.11
CA ILE A 55 7.35 -11.26 -10.30
C ILE A 55 5.81 -11.31 -10.35
N ASP A 56 5.14 -10.16 -10.21
CA ASP A 56 3.67 -10.10 -10.30
C ASP A 56 3.15 -10.57 -11.68
N LYS A 57 3.87 -10.25 -12.77
CA LYS A 57 3.57 -10.76 -14.11
C LYS A 57 3.84 -12.27 -14.21
N ALA A 58 4.97 -12.75 -13.69
CA ALA A 58 5.29 -14.17 -13.70
C ALA A 58 4.27 -15.00 -12.90
N LEU A 59 3.73 -14.46 -11.81
CA LEU A 59 2.64 -15.08 -11.05
C LEU A 59 1.34 -15.24 -11.86
N GLN A 60 1.06 -14.32 -12.78
CA GLN A 60 -0.09 -14.42 -13.68
C GLN A 60 0.17 -15.48 -14.74
N VAL A 61 1.32 -15.44 -15.41
CA VAL A 61 1.69 -16.44 -16.44
C VAL A 61 1.71 -17.86 -15.86
N ALA A 62 2.32 -18.05 -14.69
CA ALA A 62 2.33 -19.35 -14.00
C ALA A 62 0.92 -19.80 -13.56
N ALA A 63 -0.01 -18.87 -13.34
CA ALA A 63 -1.40 -19.21 -13.09
C ALA A 63 -2.10 -19.69 -14.37
N ASP A 64 -1.85 -19.02 -15.49
CA ASP A 64 -2.42 -19.34 -16.79
C ASP A 64 -1.90 -20.70 -17.32
N GLU A 65 -0.63 -21.01 -17.07
CA GLU A 65 0.02 -22.28 -17.43
C GLU A 65 -0.26 -23.42 -16.42
N ASN A 66 -0.98 -23.14 -15.33
CA ASN A 66 -1.22 -24.08 -14.22
C ASN A 66 0.05 -24.61 -13.52
N GLU A 67 1.17 -23.89 -13.63
CA GLU A 67 2.44 -24.22 -12.97
C GLU A 67 2.44 -23.82 -11.49
N THR A 68 1.79 -24.66 -10.67
CA THR A 68 1.56 -24.38 -9.23
C THR A 68 2.85 -24.30 -8.41
N GLY A 69 3.85 -25.14 -8.66
CA GLY A 69 5.13 -25.11 -7.95
C GLY A 69 5.86 -23.78 -8.14
N LEU A 70 6.03 -23.37 -9.40
CA LEU A 70 6.62 -22.08 -9.76
C LEU A 70 5.85 -20.90 -9.18
N ARG A 71 4.51 -20.96 -9.24
CA ARG A 71 3.64 -19.90 -8.68
C ARG A 71 3.85 -19.73 -7.17
N HIS A 72 4.01 -20.81 -6.41
CA HIS A 72 4.30 -20.73 -4.98
C HIS A 72 5.72 -20.19 -4.68
N ALA A 73 6.73 -20.61 -5.45
CA ALA A 73 8.10 -20.10 -5.31
C ALA A 73 8.17 -18.57 -5.57
N LEU A 74 7.53 -18.11 -6.64
CA LEU A 74 7.42 -16.68 -6.97
C LEU A 74 6.68 -15.89 -5.89
N ALA A 75 5.63 -16.49 -5.30
CA ALA A 75 4.87 -15.86 -4.23
C ALA A 75 5.71 -15.63 -2.97
N ASP A 76 6.61 -16.55 -2.63
CA ASP A 76 7.48 -16.41 -1.47
C ASP A 76 8.54 -15.31 -1.69
N GLY A 77 9.14 -15.25 -2.88
CA GLY A 77 10.00 -14.13 -3.28
C GLY A 77 9.28 -12.78 -3.24
N ARG A 78 8.04 -12.74 -3.76
CA ARG A 78 7.19 -11.53 -3.76
C ARG A 78 6.87 -11.03 -2.35
N LYS A 79 6.62 -11.93 -1.39
CA LYS A 79 6.34 -11.57 0.01
C LYS A 79 7.56 -10.93 0.66
N SER A 80 8.73 -11.56 0.52
CA SER A 80 9.97 -11.07 1.14
C SER A 80 10.38 -9.70 0.61
N LEU A 81 10.40 -9.53 -0.73
CA LEU A 81 10.75 -8.25 -1.35
C LEU A 81 9.69 -7.17 -1.07
N GLY A 82 8.41 -7.54 -1.10
CA GLY A 82 7.31 -6.64 -0.79
C GLY A 82 7.39 -6.10 0.64
N ALA A 83 7.59 -6.98 1.63
CA ALA A 83 7.71 -6.60 3.03
C ALA A 83 8.89 -5.64 3.28
N TYR A 84 10.02 -5.82 2.57
CA TYR A 84 11.15 -4.89 2.64
C TYR A 84 10.78 -3.49 2.15
N LEU A 85 10.12 -3.39 0.99
CA LEU A 85 9.73 -2.11 0.40
C LEU A 85 8.63 -1.41 1.21
N GLU A 86 7.67 -2.17 1.73
CA GLU A 86 6.61 -1.66 2.61
C GLU A 86 7.17 -1.10 3.93
N LYS A 87 8.14 -1.79 4.55
CA LYS A 87 8.85 -1.28 5.75
C LYS A 87 9.56 0.05 5.51
N ARG A 88 9.97 0.32 4.27
CA ARG A 88 10.58 1.60 3.88
C ARG A 88 9.53 2.68 3.61
N GLY A 89 8.25 2.34 3.53
CA GLY A 89 7.14 3.28 3.31
C GLY A 89 6.68 3.37 1.85
N LEU A 90 7.01 2.37 1.03
CA LEU A 90 6.40 2.21 -0.29
C LEU A 90 5.07 1.46 -0.13
N GLU A 91 3.97 2.11 -0.51
CA GLU A 91 2.69 1.44 -0.66
C GLU A 91 2.72 0.60 -1.94
N LEU A 92 2.59 -0.71 -1.78
CA LEU A 92 2.57 -1.66 -2.88
C LEU A 92 1.14 -2.08 -3.21
N PRO A 93 0.82 -2.36 -4.48
CA PRO A 93 -0.47 -2.93 -4.84
C PRO A 93 -0.62 -4.33 -4.25
N LYS A 94 -1.87 -4.69 -3.94
CA LYS A 94 -2.22 -6.03 -3.44
C LYS A 94 -1.83 -7.10 -4.46
N ALA A 95 -0.99 -8.04 -4.06
CA ALA A 95 -0.52 -9.11 -4.93
C ALA A 95 -1.56 -10.25 -5.06
N ASN A 96 -1.66 -10.83 -6.27
CA ASN A 96 -2.49 -12.00 -6.57
C ASN A 96 -1.76 -13.30 -6.21
N LEU A 97 -1.58 -13.52 -4.90
CA LEU A 97 -0.86 -14.69 -4.39
C LEU A 97 -1.69 -15.98 -4.58
N PRO A 98 -1.04 -17.13 -4.85
CA PRO A 98 -1.71 -18.41 -4.91
C PRO A 98 -2.39 -18.71 -3.57
N LYS A 99 -3.64 -19.17 -3.64
CA LYS A 99 -4.41 -19.68 -2.52
C LYS A 99 -4.48 -21.20 -2.65
N GLY A 100 -4.33 -21.91 -1.54
CA GLY A 100 -4.45 -23.36 -1.52
C GLY A 100 -3.18 -24.07 -1.02
N PRO A 101 -3.25 -25.41 -0.91
CA PRO A 101 -2.15 -26.23 -0.44
C PRO A 101 -0.97 -26.15 -1.41
N ARG A 102 0.25 -26.14 -0.87
CA ARG A 102 1.46 -26.23 -1.69
C ARG A 102 1.54 -27.63 -2.31
N PRO A 103 1.92 -27.74 -3.59
CA PRO A 103 2.29 -29.04 -4.14
C PRO A 103 3.43 -29.61 -3.30
N LYS A 104 3.30 -30.89 -2.93
CA LYS A 104 4.41 -31.63 -2.33
C LYS A 104 5.31 -32.02 -3.49
N GLU A 105 6.53 -31.48 -3.51
CA GLU A 105 7.59 -31.98 -4.39
C GLU A 105 7.86 -33.46 -4.10
#